data_AF-A0A6J4XF20-F1
#
_entry.id   AF-A0A6J4XF20-F1
#
_cell.length_a   1.000
_cell.length_b   1.000
_cell.length_c   1.000
_cell.angle_alpha   90.00
_cell.angle_beta   90.00
_cell.angle_gamma   90.00
#
_symmetry.space_group_name_H-M   'P 1'
#
loop_
_entity.id
_entity.type
_entity.pdbx_description
1 polymer ?
#
loop_
_entity_poly.entity_id
_entity_poly.type
_entity_poly.pdbx_seq_one_letter_code
_entity_poly.pdbx_strand_id
1 'polypeptide(L)'
;MEQTVYNPQKGRLETINIDFSDKNTTWFDDHEKIEEIYTITDFKGGLIIGGLNHDYPIFVYDISRSDINDDISKALELKKMYLAT
;
A
#
# COMPACT_ATOMS: atom_id res chain seq x y z
N MET A 1 -2.56 -15.22 0.84
CA MET A 1 -3.98 -14.94 0.51
C MET A 1 -4.08 -14.24 -0.85
N GLU A 2 -5.15 -14.47 -1.61
CA GLU A 2 -5.35 -13.78 -2.89
C GLU A 2 -5.94 -12.38 -2.67
N GLN A 3 -5.40 -11.37 -3.36
CA GLN A 3 -5.87 -9.99 -3.28
C GLN A 3 -5.76 -9.31 -4.65
N THR A 4 -6.78 -8.52 -5.02
CA THR A 4 -6.72 -7.65 -6.20
C THR A 4 -6.17 -6.30 -5.80
N VAL A 5 -5.17 -5.82 -6.53
CA VAL A 5 -4.50 -4.53 -6.30
C VAL A 5 -4.50 -3.72 -7.58
N TYR A 6 -4.52 -2.39 -7.47
CA TYR A 6 -4.30 -1.51 -8.60
C TYR A 6 -2.81 -1.22 -8.77
N ASN A 7 -2.28 -1.46 -9.96
CA ASN A 7 -0.92 -1.07 -10.32
C ASN A 7 -0.97 0.22 -11.16
N PRO A 8 -0.64 1.38 -10.57
CA PRO A 8 -0.64 2.66 -11.29
C PRO A 8 0.43 2.72 -12.37
N GLN A 9 1.58 2.06 -12.20
CA GLN A 9 2.66 2.03 -13.20
C GLN A 9 2.30 1.20 -14.45
N LYS A 10 1.34 0.29 -14.33
CA LYS A 10 0.78 -0.47 -15.48
C LYS A 10 -0.61 0.01 -15.91
N GLY A 11 -1.23 0.91 -15.16
CA GLY A 11 -2.60 1.39 -15.40
C GLY A 11 -3.66 0.28 -15.37
N ARG A 12 -3.49 -0.77 -14.55
CA ARG A 12 -4.42 -1.91 -14.50
C ARG A 12 -4.48 -2.58 -13.13
N LEU A 13 -5.55 -3.34 -12.91
CA LEU A 13 -5.66 -4.25 -11.77
C LEU A 13 -4.81 -5.51 -11.97
N GLU A 14 -4.25 -6.02 -10.88
CA GLU A 14 -3.49 -7.25 -10.83
C GLU A 14 -3.95 -8.10 -9.65
N THR A 15 -4.07 -9.41 -9.84
CA THR A 15 -4.32 -10.37 -8.76
C THR A 15 -2.98 -10.87 -8.25
N ILE A 16 -2.74 -10.69 -6.95
CA ILE A 16 -1.52 -11.10 -6.28
C ILE A 16 -1.84 -12.12 -5.19
N ASN A 17 -0.85 -12.95 -4.83
CA ASN A 17 -0.94 -13.83 -3.67
C ASN A 17 0.05 -13.31 -2.63
N ILE A 18 -0.48 -12.76 -1.54
CA ILE A 18 0.26 -12.05 -0.49
C ILE A 18 -0.04 -12.65 0.86
N ASP A 19 0.99 -12.83 1.67
CA ASP A 19 0.84 -13.21 3.07
C ASP A 19 1.29 -12.05 3.95
N PHE A 20 0.35 -11.53 4.75
CA PHE A 20 0.59 -10.45 5.69
C PHE A 20 1.23 -10.99 6.97
N SER A 21 2.23 -10.28 7.48
CA SER A 21 2.91 -10.62 8.74
C SER A 21 3.53 -9.38 9.35
N ASP A 22 3.83 -9.43 10.65
CA ASP A 22 4.49 -8.31 11.35
C ASP A 22 5.88 -7.97 10.77
N LYS A 23 6.48 -8.89 9.99
CA LYS A 23 7.79 -8.67 9.36
C LYS A 23 7.70 -7.83 8.09
N ASN A 24 6.62 -7.95 7.32
CA ASN A 24 6.46 -7.29 6.03
C ASN A 24 5.33 -6.25 6.02
N THR A 25 4.53 -6.16 7.08
CA THR A 25 3.38 -5.27 7.16
C THR A 25 3.49 -4.35 8.37
N THR A 26 3.19 -3.08 8.15
CA THR A 26 2.96 -2.10 9.21
C THR A 26 1.47 -1.78 9.23
N TRP A 27 0.85 -1.96 10.38
CA TRP A 27 -0.58 -1.72 10.63
C TRP A 27 -0.75 -0.40 11.38
N PHE A 28 -1.65 0.46 10.90
CA PHE A 28 -1.89 1.80 11.45
C PHE A 28 -3.16 1.85 12.31
N ASP A 29 -3.33 0.86 13.20
CA ASP A 29 -4.58 0.63 13.96
C ASP A 29 -4.97 1.79 14.90
N ASP A 30 -4.00 2.54 15.44
CA ASP A 30 -4.22 3.61 16.42
C ASP A 30 -4.48 5.00 15.78
N HIS A 31 -4.45 5.11 14.46
CA HIS A 31 -4.63 6.39 13.77
C HIS A 31 -6.10 6.64 13.44
N GLU A 32 -6.89 7.07 14.45
CA GLU A 32 -8.33 7.43 14.38
C GLU A 32 -8.72 8.48 13.32
N LYS A 33 -7.78 9.01 12.51
CA LYS A 33 -8.00 10.17 11.64
C LYS A 33 -7.51 10.04 10.20
N ILE A 34 -6.93 8.91 9.79
CA ILE A 34 -6.49 8.72 8.41
C ILE A 34 -7.30 7.57 7.81
N GLU A 35 -8.55 7.87 7.45
CA GLU A 35 -9.43 6.96 6.70
C GLU A 35 -8.83 6.53 5.33
N GLU A 36 -7.67 7.07 4.94
CA GLU A 36 -7.07 6.88 3.63
C GLU A 36 -6.08 5.69 3.55
N ILE A 37 -5.40 5.31 4.65
CA ILE A 37 -4.38 4.24 4.69
C ILE A 37 -4.48 3.48 6.01
N TYR A 38 -4.61 2.16 5.90
CA TYR A 38 -4.66 1.22 7.02
C TYR A 38 -3.38 0.40 7.15
N THR A 39 -2.79 0.01 6.01
CA THR A 39 -1.59 -0.81 5.98
C THR A 39 -0.62 -0.36 4.91
N ILE A 40 0.66 -0.57 5.19
CA ILE A 40 1.71 -0.65 4.17
C ILE A 40 2.35 -2.03 4.26
N THR A 41 2.58 -2.69 3.12
CA THR A 41 3.13 -4.05 3.07
C THR A 41 4.18 -4.20 1.97
N ASP A 42 5.36 -4.68 2.34
CA ASP A 42 6.40 -5.05 1.38
C ASP A 42 5.98 -6.32 0.61
N PHE A 43 6.04 -6.24 -0.71
CA PHE A 43 5.69 -7.35 -1.60
C PHE A 43 6.51 -7.33 -2.88
N LYS A 44 7.28 -8.40 -3.13
CA LYS A 44 8.04 -8.64 -4.37
C LYS A 44 8.82 -7.42 -4.88
N GLY A 45 9.52 -6.72 -3.98
CA GLY A 45 10.33 -5.54 -4.32
C GLY A 45 9.52 -4.25 -4.56
N GLY A 46 8.26 -4.23 -4.15
CA GLY A 46 7.43 -3.04 -4.13
C GLY A 46 6.64 -2.92 -2.82
N LEU A 47 5.82 -1.89 -2.77
CA LEU A 47 5.02 -1.50 -1.62
C LEU A 47 3.54 -1.53 -1.97
N ILE A 48 2.78 -2.27 -1.18
CA ILE A 48 1.32 -2.24 -1.21
C ILE A 48 0.83 -1.26 -0.16
N ILE A 49 -0.01 -0.31 -0.56
CA ILE A 49 -0.65 0.66 0.34
C ILE A 49 -2.14 0.32 0.35
N GLY A 50 -2.60 -0.25 1.46
CA GLY A 50 -4.00 -0.63 1.69
C GLY A 50 -4.73 0.45 2.47
N GLY A 51 -5.94 0.82 2.04
CA GLY A 51 -6.83 1.74 2.76
C GLY A 51 -8.07 1.04 3.32
N LEU A 52 -8.91 1.78 4.04
CA LEU A 52 -10.18 1.29 4.59
C LEU A 52 -11.37 1.42 3.61
N ASN A 53 -11.26 2.27 2.58
CA ASN A 53 -12.42 2.79 1.83
C ASN A 53 -12.94 1.92 0.67
N HIS A 54 -12.93 0.59 0.79
CA HIS A 54 -13.38 -0.35 -0.27
C HIS A 54 -12.67 -0.21 -1.64
N ASP A 55 -11.72 0.70 -1.78
CA ASP A 55 -10.85 0.83 -2.95
C ASP A 55 -9.84 -0.31 -3.01
N TYR A 56 -9.38 -0.63 -4.24
CA TYR A 56 -8.27 -1.55 -4.41
C TYR A 56 -7.00 -0.97 -3.76
N PRO A 57 -6.26 -1.75 -2.94
CA PRO A 57 -4.93 -1.36 -2.50
C PRO A 57 -4.05 -1.06 -3.71
N ILE A 58 -3.19 -0.05 -3.59
CA ILE A 58 -2.26 0.28 -4.66
C ILE A 58 -0.97 -0.51 -4.49
N PHE A 59 -0.40 -0.98 -5.59
CA PHE A 59 0.90 -1.66 -5.60
C PHE A 59 1.90 -0.86 -6.42
N VAL A 60 2.88 -0.28 -5.73
CA VAL A 60 3.93 0.57 -6.29
C VAL A 60 5.25 -0.20 -6.29
N TYR A 61 5.93 -0.26 -7.42
CA TYR A 61 7.19 -1.00 -7.58
C TYR A 61 8.38 -0.17 -7.12
N ASP A 62 9.49 -0.85 -6.82
CA ASP A 62 10.79 -0.27 -6.50
C ASP A 62 10.79 0.67 -5.28
N ILE A 63 9.79 0.53 -4.41
CA ILE A 63 9.65 1.22 -3.13
C ILE A 63 9.31 0.16 -2.09
N SER A 64 9.93 0.25 -0.92
CA SER A 64 9.64 -0.55 0.26
C SER A 64 9.18 0.33 1.41
N ARG A 65 8.68 -0.29 2.48
CA ARG A 65 8.38 0.41 3.73
C ARG A 65 9.61 1.08 4.33
N SER A 66 10.78 0.45 4.22
CA SER A 66 12.03 1.03 4.72
C SER A 66 12.44 2.29 3.97
N ASP A 67 12.15 2.41 2.67
CA ASP A 67 12.46 3.62 1.90
C ASP A 67 11.66 4.83 2.40
N ILE A 68 10.47 4.58 2.98
CA ILE A 68 9.62 5.60 3.57
C ILE A 68 9.69 5.64 5.10
N ASN A 69 10.59 4.88 5.75
CA ASN A 69 10.68 4.75 7.21
C ASN A 69 9.34 4.35 7.87
N ASP A 70 8.56 3.49 7.23
CA ASP A 70 7.25 3.04 7.73
C ASP A 70 6.25 4.19 8.01
N ASP A 71 6.46 5.37 7.39
CA ASP A 71 5.72 6.60 7.70
C ASP A 71 4.41 6.69 6.91
N ILE A 72 3.29 6.82 7.64
CA ILE A 72 1.94 6.93 7.05
C ILE A 72 1.76 8.18 6.17
N SER A 73 2.39 9.30 6.52
CA SER A 73 2.29 10.54 5.76
C SER A 73 2.98 10.41 4.41
N LYS A 74 4.17 9.80 4.38
CA LYS A 74 4.87 9.49 3.11
C LYS A 74 4.11 8.46 2.26
N ALA A 75 3.52 7.45 2.88
CA ALA A 75 2.66 6.51 2.17
C ALA A 75 1.47 7.23 1.52
N LEU A 76 0.91 8.25 2.20
CA LEU A 76 -0.17 9.06 1.66
C LEU A 76 0.27 9.94 0.49
N GLU A 77 1.43 10.56 0.59
CA GLU A 77 2.02 11.33 -0.51
C GLU A 77 2.24 10.46 -1.76
N LEU A 78 2.77 9.24 -1.58
CA LEU A 78 2.92 8.27 -2.66
C LEU A 78 1.58 7.91 -3.29
N LYS A 79 0.57 7.58 -2.47
CA LYS A 79 -0.78 7.27 -2.95
C LYS A 79 -1.35 8.42 -3.79
N LYS A 80 -1.23 9.66 -3.33
CA LYS A 80 -1.68 10.85 -4.07
C LYS A 80 -0.93 11.02 -5.39
N MET A 81 0.40 10.87 -5.38
CA MET A 81 1.24 11.01 -6.58
C MET A 81 0.85 10.02 -7.69
N TYR A 82 0.56 8.77 -7.32
CA TYR A 82 0.25 7.71 -8.29
C TYR A 82 -1.22 7.64 -8.71
N LEU A 83 -2.14 8.27 -7.96
CA LEU A 83 -3.57 8.26 -8.26
C LEU A 83 -4.09 9.58 -8.83
N ALA A 84 -3.32 10.67 -8.81
CA ALA A 84 -3.71 11.97 -9.36
C ALA A 84 -3.67 12.04 -10.90
N THR A 85 -3.93 10.93 -11.61
CA THR A 85 -3.85 10.84 -13.08
C THR A 85 -5.24 10.93 -13.72
#